data_AF-A0A0L6UFG4-F1
#
_entry.id   AF-A0A0L6UFG4-F1
#
_cell.length_a   1.000
_cell.length_b   1.000
_cell.length_c   1.000
_cell.angle_alpha   90.00
_cell.angle_beta   90.00
_cell.angle_gamma   90.00
#
_symmetry.space_group_name_H-M   'P 1'
#
loop_
_entity.id
_entity.type
_entity.pdbx_description
1 polymer ?
#
loop_
_entity_poly.entity_id
_entity_poly.type
_entity_poly.pdbx_seq_one_letter_code
_entity_poly.pdbx_strand_id
1 'polypeptide(L)'
;MAHGLVISRVVRYDDDLIGVSKQLPPHLSENPMQVTEWFPSTVEAVVGGSVPFNSFAQDGRGSFIRRSPASLTAYNAFQHQARDPGQVMLHKLNWQNAEGTVQPPFLTKELHGDHSKIRFGKNDFPWDIPADVELWVLWMTMPHISEGSFTPLPGEELPNQDFSNPARIKTLLEYMARFPVHGYSGFPEEAFRNIRHSSFAHPTNDDVWISSGGEKVTHQDAVEAIKWAGRHITKLIQEEFPPDQYEVLWNRTPLRWRWVSICYFLSIFCLFLSFSNKWFFDLKH
;
A
#
# COMPACT_ATOMS: atom_id res chain seq x y z
N MET A 1 19.50 24.32 33.79
CA MET A 1 18.52 24.39 32.68
C MET A 1 19.29 24.31 31.38
N ALA A 2 19.38 23.12 30.79
CA ALA A 2 20.05 22.90 29.51
C ALA A 2 18.98 22.56 28.48
N HIS A 3 18.79 23.44 27.50
CA HIS A 3 17.92 23.22 26.36
C HIS A 3 18.54 22.13 25.49
N GLY A 4 17.91 20.95 25.46
CA GLY A 4 18.29 19.86 24.57
C GLY A 4 17.92 20.21 23.13
N LEU A 5 18.93 20.44 22.30
CA LEU A 5 18.80 20.62 20.86
C LEU A 5 18.41 19.28 20.24
N VAL A 6 17.15 19.08 19.86
CA VAL A 6 16.70 17.93 19.09
C VAL A 6 17.12 18.14 17.63
N ILE A 7 18.23 17.54 17.24
CA ILE A 7 18.70 17.54 15.84
C ILE A 7 17.87 16.49 15.08
N SER A 8 16.77 16.91 14.45
CA SER A 8 16.02 16.06 13.51
C SER A 8 16.86 15.83 12.25
N ARG A 9 17.03 14.59 11.82
CA ARG A 9 17.77 14.27 10.59
C ARG A 9 16.85 14.52 9.40
N VAL A 10 17.20 15.51 8.57
CA VAL A 10 16.47 15.80 7.33
C VAL A 10 16.98 14.87 6.24
N VAL A 11 16.11 14.02 5.71
CA VAL A 11 16.39 13.26 4.49
C VAL A 11 15.85 14.08 3.32
N ARG A 12 16.73 14.82 2.63
CA ARG A 12 16.40 15.42 1.33
C ARG A 12 16.65 14.38 0.24
N TYR A 13 15.60 14.02 -0.49
CA TYR A 13 15.73 13.24 -1.71
C TYR A 13 15.78 14.21 -2.89
N ASP A 14 17.00 14.67 -3.24
CA ASP A 14 17.27 15.16 -4.58
C ASP A 14 17.44 13.94 -5.49
N ASP A 15 16.72 13.90 -6.61
CA ASP A 15 16.69 12.73 -7.52
C ASP A 15 18.09 12.41 -8.14
N ASP A 16 19.12 13.25 -7.95
CA ASP A 16 20.44 13.11 -8.60
C ASP A 16 21.68 12.99 -7.67
N LEU A 17 21.57 12.99 -6.33
CA LEU A 17 22.76 12.90 -5.45
C LEU A 17 22.50 12.02 -4.21
N ILE A 18 22.65 10.71 -4.35
CA ILE A 18 22.46 9.74 -3.25
C ILE A 18 23.82 9.21 -2.81
N GLY A 19 24.42 9.91 -1.85
CA GLY A 19 25.62 9.49 -1.16
C GLY A 19 25.48 9.63 0.34
N VAL A 20 24.75 8.72 1.02
CA VAL A 20 24.82 8.61 2.49
C VAL A 20 24.67 7.15 2.97
N SER A 21 25.71 6.71 3.69
CA SER A 21 25.88 5.60 4.65
C SER A 21 25.39 4.17 4.29
N LYS A 22 26.36 3.25 4.25
CA LYS A 22 26.33 1.88 3.70
C LYS A 22 26.15 0.74 4.72
N GLN A 23 25.68 0.94 5.94
CA GLN A 23 25.61 -0.16 6.91
C GLN A 23 24.18 -0.56 7.27
N LEU A 24 23.79 -1.72 6.72
CA LEU A 24 22.55 -2.46 6.97
C LEU A 24 22.69 -3.37 8.20
N PRO A 25 21.58 -3.73 8.86
CA PRO A 25 21.52 -4.87 9.76
C PRO A 25 21.86 -6.20 9.01
N PRO A 26 22.64 -7.11 9.59
CA PRO A 26 23.16 -8.31 8.90
C PRO A 26 22.11 -9.29 8.34
N HIS A 27 20.87 -9.28 8.85
CA HIS A 27 19.81 -10.19 8.40
C HIS A 27 19.05 -9.69 7.15
N LEU A 28 19.33 -8.46 6.71
CA LEU A 28 18.65 -7.80 5.59
C LEU A 28 19.56 -7.56 4.38
N SER A 29 20.84 -7.96 4.40
CA SER A 29 21.78 -7.55 3.36
C SER A 29 21.85 -8.44 2.11
N GLU A 30 21.28 -9.64 2.08
CA GLU A 30 21.73 -10.61 1.04
C GLU A 30 20.69 -11.47 0.29
N ASN A 31 19.36 -11.38 0.47
CA ASN A 31 18.44 -12.16 -0.37
C ASN A 31 17.06 -11.51 -0.61
N PRO A 32 16.45 -11.67 -1.80
CA PRO A 32 15.03 -11.42 -1.97
C PRO A 32 14.22 -12.28 -0.99
N MET A 33 13.18 -11.70 -0.38
CA MET A 33 12.38 -12.39 0.62
C MET A 33 11.56 -13.49 -0.07
N GLN A 34 11.94 -14.75 0.12
CA GLN A 34 11.00 -15.86 -0.12
C GLN A 34 9.92 -15.76 0.94
N VAL A 35 8.69 -15.54 0.51
CA VAL A 35 7.54 -15.44 1.40
C VAL A 35 6.89 -16.82 1.46
N THR A 36 7.21 -17.58 2.49
CA THR A 36 6.74 -18.97 2.63
C THR A 36 5.52 -19.11 3.53
N GLU A 37 5.18 -18.06 4.29
CA GLU A 37 4.10 -18.07 5.28
C GLU A 37 3.29 -16.77 5.25
N TRP A 38 1.98 -16.88 5.48
CA TRP A 38 1.08 -15.71 5.53
C TRP A 38 1.53 -14.69 6.59
N PHE A 39 1.84 -15.15 7.79
CA PHE A 39 2.45 -14.35 8.87
C PHE A 39 3.75 -15.01 9.33
N PRO A 40 4.79 -14.25 9.75
CA PRO A 40 4.92 -12.79 9.64
C PRO A 40 5.36 -12.34 8.24
N SER A 41 5.92 -13.24 7.43
CA SER A 41 6.70 -12.87 6.24
C SER A 41 5.92 -12.12 5.14
N THR A 42 4.69 -12.55 4.81
CA THR A 42 3.87 -11.84 3.80
C THR A 42 3.48 -10.45 4.33
N VAL A 43 3.13 -10.38 5.61
CA VAL A 43 2.71 -9.14 6.26
C VAL A 43 3.84 -8.12 6.29
N GLU A 44 5.03 -8.52 6.73
CA GLU A 44 6.20 -7.66 6.74
C GLU A 44 6.61 -7.23 5.31
N ALA A 45 6.47 -8.11 4.32
CA ALA A 45 6.74 -7.80 2.93
C ALA A 45 5.73 -6.82 2.30
N VAL A 46 4.52 -6.70 2.85
CA VAL A 46 3.48 -5.80 2.34
C VAL A 46 3.43 -4.49 3.15
N VAL A 47 3.64 -4.55 4.46
CA VAL A 47 3.46 -3.45 5.43
C VAL A 47 4.80 -2.85 5.89
N GLY A 48 5.82 -3.69 6.07
CA GLY A 48 7.06 -3.40 6.82
C GLY A 48 8.16 -2.69 6.05
N GLY A 49 8.19 -2.77 4.71
CA GLY A 49 8.92 -1.75 3.97
C GLY A 49 10.46 -1.77 4.02
N SER A 50 11.18 -2.91 4.01
CA SER A 50 12.64 -2.86 4.30
C SER A 50 13.55 -3.83 3.52
N VAL A 51 14.15 -3.43 2.37
CA VAL A 51 15.51 -3.87 1.90
C VAL A 51 16.09 -3.00 0.72
N PRO A 52 17.40 -3.05 0.36
CA PRO A 52 18.23 -1.89 0.03
C PRO A 52 18.16 -1.40 -1.43
N PHE A 53 18.60 -0.15 -1.57
CA PHE A 53 18.66 0.71 -2.76
C PHE A 53 19.38 0.13 -4.01
N ASN A 54 20.02 -1.04 -3.92
CA ASN A 54 20.84 -1.59 -5.02
C ASN A 54 20.21 -2.76 -5.78
N SER A 55 18.98 -3.17 -5.48
CA SER A 55 18.28 -4.14 -6.32
C SER A 55 17.46 -3.39 -7.38
N PHE A 56 18.06 -3.19 -8.56
CA PHE A 56 17.36 -2.88 -9.82
C PHE A 56 16.39 -4.00 -10.27
N ALA A 57 15.99 -4.91 -9.37
CA ALA A 57 15.06 -5.96 -9.68
C ALA A 57 13.67 -5.34 -9.89
N GLN A 58 13.21 -5.41 -11.14
CA GLN A 58 12.01 -4.77 -11.67
C GLN A 58 10.67 -5.33 -11.13
N ASP A 59 10.68 -6.15 -10.09
CA ASP A 59 9.51 -6.76 -9.47
C ASP A 59 9.48 -6.51 -7.96
N GLY A 60 8.33 -6.02 -7.48
CA GLY A 60 8.15 -5.55 -6.10
C GLY A 60 7.70 -4.08 -5.99
N ARG A 61 7.04 -3.58 -7.03
CA ARG A 61 6.51 -2.22 -7.09
C ARG A 61 5.35 -2.08 -6.11
N GLY A 62 5.60 -1.92 -4.82
CA GLY A 62 4.58 -1.72 -3.77
C GLY A 62 4.60 -2.76 -2.65
N SER A 63 5.02 -4.00 -2.91
CA SER A 63 5.38 -5.02 -1.91
C SER A 63 6.77 -5.57 -2.23
N PHE A 64 7.42 -6.26 -1.30
CA PHE A 64 8.73 -6.87 -1.56
C PHE A 64 8.64 -8.29 -2.14
N ILE A 65 7.46 -8.71 -2.60
CA ILE A 65 7.19 -10.06 -3.10
C ILE A 65 7.40 -10.10 -4.61
N ARG A 66 8.26 -11.02 -5.07
CA ARG A 66 8.52 -11.22 -6.50
C ARG A 66 7.52 -12.18 -7.11
N ARG A 67 7.45 -12.22 -8.44
CA ARG A 67 6.76 -13.29 -9.16
C ARG A 67 7.62 -14.53 -9.23
N SER A 68 6.98 -15.69 -9.30
CA SER A 68 7.67 -16.92 -9.71
C SER A 68 8.21 -16.75 -11.15
N PRO A 69 9.27 -17.47 -11.54
CA PRO A 69 9.82 -17.37 -12.89
C PRO A 69 8.77 -17.55 -13.99
N ALA A 70 7.86 -18.52 -13.82
CA ALA A 70 6.78 -18.78 -14.77
C ALA A 70 5.80 -17.60 -14.87
N SER A 71 5.35 -17.04 -13.74
CA SER A 71 4.47 -15.87 -13.75
C SER A 71 5.17 -14.63 -14.29
N LEU A 72 6.47 -14.46 -14.03
CA LEU A 72 7.26 -13.36 -14.57
C LEU A 72 7.39 -13.45 -16.10
N THR A 73 7.65 -14.66 -16.63
CA THR A 73 7.69 -14.87 -18.08
C THR A 73 6.34 -14.53 -18.73
N ALA A 74 5.23 -14.99 -18.15
CA ALA A 74 3.90 -14.68 -18.65
C ALA A 74 3.58 -13.18 -18.58
N TYR A 75 3.94 -12.53 -17.47
CA TYR A 75 3.80 -11.08 -17.30
C TYR A 75 4.60 -10.31 -18.35
N ASN A 76 5.88 -10.63 -18.54
CA ASN A 76 6.73 -9.98 -19.53
C ASN A 76 6.21 -10.17 -20.95
N ALA A 77 5.73 -11.37 -21.30
CA ALA A 77 5.11 -11.64 -22.59
C ALA A 77 3.86 -10.76 -22.81
N PHE A 78 3.01 -10.63 -21.79
CA PHE A 78 1.86 -9.71 -21.83
C PHE A 78 2.31 -8.26 -21.99
N GLN A 79 3.32 -7.81 -21.24
CA GLN A 79 3.84 -6.44 -21.34
C GLN A 79 4.40 -6.13 -22.73
N HIS A 80 5.11 -7.07 -23.36
CA HIS A 80 5.64 -6.89 -24.71
C HIS A 80 4.56 -6.80 -25.78
N GLN A 81 3.40 -7.43 -25.57
CA GLN A 81 2.28 -7.39 -26.50
C GLN A 81 1.38 -6.16 -26.27
N ALA A 82 1.26 -5.70 -25.04
CA ALA A 82 0.44 -4.55 -24.67
C ALA A 82 1.12 -3.22 -25.07
N ARG A 83 0.78 -2.70 -26.26
CA ARG A 83 1.25 -1.36 -26.71
C ARG A 83 0.82 -0.24 -25.76
N ASP A 84 -0.40 -0.33 -25.24
CA ASP A 84 -0.94 0.54 -24.19
C ASP A 84 -1.67 -0.31 -23.14
N PRO A 85 -1.01 -0.61 -22.01
CA PRO A 85 -1.58 -1.40 -20.92
C PRO A 85 -2.83 -0.78 -20.31
N GLY A 86 -2.93 0.55 -20.29
CA GLY A 86 -4.08 1.25 -19.76
C GLY A 86 -5.31 1.02 -20.62
N GLN A 87 -5.16 1.12 -21.94
CA GLN A 87 -6.26 0.86 -22.88
C GLN A 87 -6.69 -0.61 -22.85
N VAL A 88 -5.73 -1.55 -22.78
CA VAL A 88 -6.06 -2.98 -22.62
C VAL A 88 -6.93 -3.20 -21.38
N MET A 89 -6.59 -2.58 -20.26
CA MET A 89 -7.37 -2.70 -19.03
C MET A 89 -8.74 -2.01 -19.13
N LEU A 90 -8.83 -0.81 -19.72
CA LEU A 90 -10.13 -0.17 -19.96
C LEU A 90 -11.06 -1.04 -20.79
N HIS A 91 -10.53 -1.72 -21.81
CA HIS A 91 -11.30 -2.68 -22.60
C HIS A 91 -11.70 -3.92 -21.78
N LYS A 92 -10.77 -4.51 -21.04
CA LYS A 92 -11.02 -5.69 -20.19
C LYS A 92 -12.07 -5.42 -19.10
N LEU A 93 -12.11 -4.19 -18.57
CA LEU A 93 -13.03 -3.78 -17.50
C LEU A 93 -14.32 -3.12 -18.02
N ASN A 94 -14.43 -2.93 -19.35
CA ASN A 94 -15.53 -2.23 -20.03
C ASN A 94 -15.73 -0.77 -19.55
N TRP A 95 -14.62 -0.03 -19.46
CA TRP A 95 -14.54 1.33 -18.93
C TRP A 95 -14.12 2.39 -19.95
N GLN A 96 -14.24 2.10 -21.25
CA GLN A 96 -13.83 2.99 -22.33
C GLN A 96 -14.50 4.38 -22.26
N ASN A 97 -15.65 4.50 -21.58
CA ASN A 97 -16.38 5.76 -21.38
C ASN A 97 -16.50 6.15 -19.88
N ALA A 98 -15.73 5.53 -18.99
CA ALA A 98 -15.87 5.74 -17.55
C ALA A 98 -15.54 7.18 -17.10
N GLU A 99 -14.67 7.88 -17.83
CA GLU A 99 -14.31 9.28 -17.57
C GLU A 99 -15.51 10.24 -17.66
N GLY A 100 -16.54 9.89 -18.45
CA GLY A 100 -17.76 10.69 -18.60
C GLY A 100 -18.77 10.51 -17.46
N THR A 101 -18.48 9.68 -16.47
CA THR A 101 -19.39 9.39 -15.35
C THR A 101 -19.04 10.22 -14.12
N VAL A 102 -20.06 10.71 -13.41
CA VAL A 102 -19.88 11.47 -12.15
C VAL A 102 -19.12 10.59 -11.15
N GLN A 103 -17.96 11.05 -10.70
CA GLN A 103 -17.14 10.34 -9.73
C GLN A 103 -17.51 10.80 -8.30
N PRO A 104 -17.65 9.89 -7.33
CA PRO A 104 -17.74 10.29 -5.94
C PRO A 104 -16.44 10.97 -5.49
N PRO A 105 -16.44 11.73 -4.39
CA PRO A 105 -15.25 12.45 -3.94
C PRO A 105 -14.14 11.51 -3.42
N PHE A 106 -14.50 10.33 -2.94
CA PHE A 106 -13.59 9.29 -2.45
C PHE A 106 -14.29 7.93 -2.50
N LEU A 107 -13.55 6.84 -2.28
CA LEU A 107 -14.12 5.50 -2.21
C LEU A 107 -15.01 5.35 -0.98
N THR A 108 -16.15 4.70 -1.14
CA THR A 108 -17.01 4.30 -0.02
C THR A 108 -17.43 2.86 -0.21
N LYS A 109 -17.90 2.22 0.87
CA LYS A 109 -18.34 0.82 0.81
C LYS A 109 -19.57 0.63 -0.10
N GLU A 110 -20.38 1.68 -0.26
CA GLU A 110 -21.58 1.68 -1.11
C GLU A 110 -21.25 1.52 -2.60
N LEU A 111 -19.98 1.67 -2.99
CA LEU A 111 -19.52 1.37 -4.35
C LEU A 111 -19.36 -0.13 -4.60
N HIS A 112 -19.44 -0.99 -3.57
CA HIS A 112 -19.47 -2.44 -3.75
C HIS A 112 -20.61 -2.84 -4.69
N GLY A 113 -20.28 -3.64 -5.70
CA GLY A 113 -21.22 -4.00 -6.79
C GLY A 113 -21.39 -2.94 -7.89
N ASP A 114 -20.91 -1.69 -7.73
CA ASP A 114 -20.88 -0.70 -8.82
C ASP A 114 -19.70 -0.96 -9.76
N HIS A 115 -19.98 -1.89 -10.64
CA HIS A 115 -19.21 -2.36 -11.76
C HIS A 115 -18.79 -1.26 -12.77
N SER A 116 -19.45 -0.10 -12.77
CA SER A 116 -19.01 1.05 -13.56
C SER A 116 -17.86 1.83 -12.93
N LYS A 117 -17.59 1.61 -11.63
CA LYS A 117 -16.60 2.33 -10.83
C LYS A 117 -15.49 1.47 -10.31
N ILE A 118 -15.82 0.27 -9.85
CA ILE A 118 -14.85 -0.63 -9.24
C ILE A 118 -15.01 -2.06 -9.75
N ARG A 119 -13.92 -2.84 -9.71
CA ARG A 119 -13.90 -4.27 -10.01
C ARG A 119 -12.92 -4.98 -9.11
N PHE A 120 -13.37 -6.03 -8.43
CA PHE A 120 -12.48 -7.03 -7.87
C PHE A 120 -12.18 -8.10 -8.92
N GLY A 121 -10.94 -8.54 -9.00
CA GLY A 121 -10.55 -9.65 -9.85
C GLY A 121 -9.25 -10.29 -9.39
N LYS A 122 -9.10 -11.59 -9.61
CA LYS A 122 -7.83 -12.28 -9.36
C LYS A 122 -6.73 -11.70 -10.23
N ASN A 123 -5.53 -11.58 -9.68
CA ASN A 123 -4.38 -11.12 -10.43
C ASN A 123 -3.99 -12.17 -11.47
N ASP A 124 -3.98 -11.79 -12.75
CA ASP A 124 -3.62 -12.71 -13.85
C ASP A 124 -2.13 -13.16 -13.76
N PHE A 125 -1.30 -12.38 -13.07
CA PHE A 125 0.14 -12.61 -12.92
C PHE A 125 0.55 -12.44 -11.45
N PRO A 126 0.12 -13.38 -10.59
CA PRO A 126 0.25 -13.21 -9.16
C PRO A 126 1.71 -13.23 -8.71
N TRP A 127 1.99 -12.59 -7.58
CA TRP A 127 3.27 -12.72 -6.90
C TRP A 127 3.44 -14.12 -6.32
N ASP A 128 4.67 -14.49 -6.02
CA ASP A 128 5.05 -15.75 -5.40
C ASP A 128 4.72 -15.67 -3.90
N ILE A 129 3.46 -16.00 -3.60
CA ILE A 129 2.87 -15.95 -2.26
C ILE A 129 2.54 -17.38 -1.79
N PRO A 130 2.32 -17.58 -0.47
CA PRO A 130 1.94 -18.88 0.07
C PRO A 130 0.68 -19.45 -0.63
N ALA A 131 0.64 -20.77 -0.78
CA ALA A 131 -0.37 -21.45 -1.61
C ALA A 131 -1.82 -21.33 -1.10
N ASP A 132 -1.99 -20.99 0.17
CA ASP A 132 -3.26 -20.72 0.83
C ASP A 132 -3.71 -19.26 0.72
N VAL A 133 -2.85 -18.36 0.21
CA VAL A 133 -3.13 -16.94 0.03
C VAL A 133 -3.52 -16.66 -1.42
N GLU A 134 -4.63 -15.97 -1.62
CA GLU A 134 -5.04 -15.49 -2.94
C GLU A 134 -4.60 -14.03 -3.16
N LEU A 135 -4.15 -13.73 -4.39
CA LEU A 135 -3.86 -12.36 -4.81
C LEU A 135 -4.94 -11.82 -5.74
N TRP A 136 -5.65 -10.83 -5.23
CA TRP A 136 -6.68 -10.06 -5.92
C TRP A 136 -6.18 -8.66 -6.26
N VAL A 137 -6.88 -8.01 -7.18
CA VAL A 137 -6.68 -6.62 -7.56
C VAL A 137 -8.03 -5.92 -7.48
N LEU A 138 -8.07 -4.80 -6.77
CA LEU A 138 -9.18 -3.86 -6.86
C LEU A 138 -8.83 -2.81 -7.92
N TRP A 139 -9.57 -2.82 -9.02
CA TRP A 139 -9.51 -1.79 -10.06
C TRP A 139 -10.55 -0.71 -9.77
N MET A 140 -10.21 0.53 -10.07
CA MET A 140 -11.04 1.70 -9.83
C MET A 140 -10.92 2.72 -10.98
N THR A 141 -12.03 3.36 -11.33
CA THR A 141 -12.07 4.49 -12.30
C THR A 141 -11.66 5.82 -11.69
N MET A 142 -11.33 5.83 -10.40
CA MET A 142 -11.07 7.03 -9.61
C MET A 142 -9.91 6.83 -8.64
N PRO A 143 -9.25 7.91 -8.19
CA PRO A 143 -8.21 7.82 -7.18
C PRO A 143 -8.68 7.09 -5.92
N HIS A 144 -7.87 6.14 -5.46
CA HIS A 144 -8.14 5.37 -4.24
C HIS A 144 -8.00 6.22 -2.97
N ILE A 145 -7.21 7.29 -3.03
CA ILE A 145 -7.08 8.31 -1.99
C ILE A 145 -7.14 9.68 -2.67
N SER A 146 -7.94 10.57 -2.09
CA SER A 146 -8.18 11.94 -2.52
C SER A 146 -8.30 12.85 -1.29
N GLU A 147 -8.44 14.17 -1.49
CA GLU A 147 -8.76 15.10 -0.40
C GLU A 147 -10.01 14.66 0.36
N GLY A 148 -11.03 14.20 -0.38
CA GLY A 148 -12.28 13.69 0.20
C GLY A 148 -12.09 12.53 1.17
N SER A 149 -11.02 11.73 1.02
CA SER A 149 -10.72 10.59 1.91
C SER A 149 -10.37 11.03 3.35
N PHE A 150 -10.05 12.31 3.56
CA PHE A 150 -9.81 12.87 4.89
C PHE A 150 -11.08 13.36 5.58
N THR A 151 -12.22 13.40 4.87
CA THR A 151 -13.51 13.80 5.44
C THR A 151 -13.97 12.78 6.48
N PRO A 152 -14.24 13.19 7.75
CA PRO A 152 -14.81 12.30 8.75
C PRO A 152 -16.23 11.87 8.37
N LEU A 153 -16.57 10.60 8.56
CA LEU A 153 -17.96 10.17 8.52
C LEU A 153 -18.69 10.54 9.82
N PRO A 154 -20.03 10.56 9.85
CA PRO A 154 -20.78 10.82 11.08
C PRO A 154 -20.32 9.91 12.23
N GLY A 155 -19.91 10.52 13.34
CA GLY A 155 -19.42 9.81 14.53
C GLY A 155 -17.94 9.42 14.50
N GLU A 156 -17.19 9.74 13.45
CA GLU A 156 -15.74 9.58 13.42
C GLU A 156 -15.02 10.85 13.90
N GLU A 157 -13.94 10.67 14.65
CA GLU A 157 -13.03 11.75 15.05
C GLU A 157 -11.72 11.66 14.27
N LEU A 158 -11.20 12.82 13.85
CA LEU A 158 -9.89 12.88 13.19
C LEU A 158 -8.80 12.41 14.17
N PRO A 159 -7.87 11.52 13.74
CA PRO A 159 -6.76 11.09 14.60
C PRO A 159 -5.80 12.24 14.90
N ASN A 160 -5.73 13.22 14.00
CA ASN A 160 -4.96 14.44 14.14
C ASN A 160 -5.79 15.61 13.60
N GLN A 161 -5.97 16.67 14.40
CA GLN A 161 -6.77 17.84 14.02
C GLN A 161 -6.21 18.57 12.80
N ASP A 162 -4.89 18.51 12.56
CA ASP A 162 -4.28 19.12 11.38
C ASP A 162 -4.75 18.46 10.08
N PHE A 163 -5.35 17.27 10.13
CA PHE A 163 -5.92 16.58 8.97
C PHE A 163 -7.21 17.22 8.44
N SER A 164 -7.70 18.29 9.06
CA SER A 164 -8.73 19.17 8.48
C SER A 164 -8.14 20.36 7.70
N ASN A 165 -6.83 20.60 7.77
CA ASN A 165 -6.17 21.71 7.09
C ASN A 165 -5.87 21.34 5.62
N PRO A 166 -6.37 22.09 4.62
CA PRO A 166 -6.14 21.79 3.20
C PRO A 166 -4.66 21.73 2.79
N ALA A 167 -3.81 22.59 3.35
CA ALA A 167 -2.37 22.56 3.07
C ALA A 167 -1.74 21.27 3.57
N ARG A 168 -2.11 20.85 4.79
CA ARG A 168 -1.66 19.59 5.38
C ARG A 168 -2.12 18.39 4.58
N ILE A 169 -3.40 18.36 4.18
CA ILE A 169 -3.96 17.30 3.34
C ILE A 169 -3.17 17.19 2.03
N LYS A 170 -2.87 18.31 1.36
CA LYS A 170 -2.07 18.32 0.13
C LYS A 170 -0.68 17.71 0.34
N THR A 171 0.00 18.08 1.41
CA THR A 171 1.31 17.51 1.80
C THR A 171 1.23 15.99 2.04
N LEU A 172 0.19 15.51 2.72
CA LEU A 172 -0.02 14.09 3.00
C LEU A 172 -0.39 13.30 1.73
N LEU A 173 -1.15 13.90 0.81
CA LEU A 173 -1.43 13.32 -0.50
C LEU A 173 -0.16 13.22 -1.35
N GLU A 174 0.71 14.24 -1.33
CA GLU A 174 2.01 14.20 -2.01
C GLU A 174 2.89 13.08 -1.44
N TYR A 175 2.97 12.96 -0.12
CA TYR A 175 3.68 11.87 0.56
C TYR A 175 3.14 10.51 0.12
N MET A 176 1.84 10.30 0.22
CA MET A 176 1.20 9.04 -0.16
C MET A 176 1.34 8.77 -1.65
N ALA A 177 1.40 9.77 -2.53
CA ALA A 177 1.67 9.54 -3.95
C ALA A 177 3.07 8.93 -4.18
N ARG A 178 4.05 9.34 -3.38
CA ARG A 178 5.46 8.93 -3.49
C ARG A 178 5.79 7.60 -2.80
N PHE A 179 5.10 7.27 -1.73
CA PHE A 179 5.37 6.08 -0.92
C PHE A 179 4.24 5.03 -0.96
N PRO A 180 4.53 3.76 -0.61
CA PRO A 180 3.50 2.74 -0.52
C PRO A 180 2.44 3.14 0.51
N VAL A 181 1.20 2.78 0.22
CA VAL A 181 0.07 2.89 1.16
C VAL A 181 -0.46 1.50 1.36
N HIS A 182 -0.82 1.16 2.58
CA HIS A 182 -1.27 -0.18 2.93
C HIS A 182 -2.32 -0.14 4.03
N GLY A 183 -3.00 -1.27 4.19
CA GLY A 183 -3.95 -1.49 5.25
C GLY A 183 -4.29 -2.97 5.37
N TYR A 184 -5.10 -3.28 6.36
CA TYR A 184 -5.40 -4.66 6.72
C TYR A 184 -6.79 -4.79 7.36
N SER A 185 -7.32 -6.01 7.38
CA SER A 185 -8.60 -6.39 7.97
C SER A 185 -8.57 -7.85 8.42
N GLY A 186 -9.35 -8.21 9.44
CA GLY A 186 -9.43 -9.58 9.97
C GLY A 186 -8.30 -9.97 10.92
N PHE A 187 -7.33 -9.09 11.14
CA PHE A 187 -6.21 -9.29 12.06
C PHE A 187 -6.41 -8.53 13.39
N PRO A 188 -5.88 -9.04 14.52
CA PRO A 188 -5.76 -8.25 15.73
C PRO A 188 -4.70 -7.14 15.55
N GLU A 189 -4.95 -5.94 16.11
CA GLU A 189 -4.01 -4.81 16.04
C GLU A 189 -2.66 -5.18 16.68
N GLU A 190 -2.67 -6.07 17.68
CA GLU A 190 -1.49 -6.66 18.32
C GLU A 190 -0.49 -7.24 17.32
N ALA A 191 -0.96 -7.86 16.23
CA ALA A 191 -0.11 -8.49 15.22
C ALA A 191 0.80 -7.49 14.50
N PHE A 192 0.42 -6.20 14.48
CA PHE A 192 1.18 -5.15 13.80
C PHE A 192 2.07 -4.34 14.74
N ARG A 193 2.02 -4.56 16.06
CA ARG A 193 2.82 -3.77 17.03
C ARG A 193 4.32 -3.84 16.77
N ASN A 194 4.81 -4.97 16.26
CA ASN A 194 6.22 -5.18 15.94
C ASN A 194 6.57 -4.90 14.48
N ILE A 195 5.57 -4.62 13.63
CA ILE A 195 5.79 -4.30 12.22
C ILE A 195 5.99 -2.80 12.11
N ARG A 196 7.16 -2.38 11.64
CA ARG A 196 7.44 -0.96 11.44
C ARG A 196 6.77 -0.48 10.15
N HIS A 197 5.70 0.30 10.30
CA HIS A 197 5.01 0.93 9.18
C HIS A 197 5.90 2.00 8.53
N SER A 198 5.78 2.24 7.22
CA SER A 198 6.45 3.35 6.52
C SER A 198 7.99 3.38 6.66
N SER A 199 8.62 2.26 7.02
CA SER A 199 10.07 2.15 7.28
C SER A 199 10.94 2.64 6.12
N PHE A 200 10.47 2.43 4.89
CA PHE A 200 11.17 2.87 3.70
C PHE A 200 11.36 4.39 3.64
N ALA A 201 10.33 5.14 4.01
CA ALA A 201 10.36 6.61 4.02
C ALA A 201 10.95 7.17 5.32
N HIS A 202 10.82 6.42 6.43
CA HIS A 202 11.30 6.79 7.76
C HIS A 202 12.14 5.64 8.36
N PRO A 203 13.40 5.47 7.93
CA PRO A 203 14.28 4.41 8.43
C PRO A 203 14.42 4.43 9.95
N THR A 204 14.43 5.62 10.54
CA THR A 204 14.41 5.87 11.99
C THR A 204 13.23 6.77 12.37
N ASN A 205 12.92 6.85 13.67
CA ASN A 205 11.83 7.72 14.15
C ASN A 205 12.17 9.21 14.04
N ASP A 206 13.45 9.55 13.88
CA ASP A 206 13.94 10.93 13.78
C ASP A 206 13.96 11.45 12.33
N ASP A 207 13.76 10.56 11.35
CA ASP A 207 13.74 10.92 9.95
C ASP A 207 12.39 11.57 9.58
N VAL A 208 12.46 12.71 8.91
CA VAL A 208 11.30 13.42 8.36
C VAL A 208 11.37 13.46 6.85
N TRP A 209 10.23 13.34 6.19
CA TRP A 209 10.08 13.61 4.77
C TRP A 209 9.65 15.07 4.59
N ILE A 210 10.18 15.75 3.57
CA ILE A 210 9.84 17.15 3.26
C ILE A 210 9.15 17.20 1.91
N SER A 211 7.96 17.80 1.87
CA SER A 211 7.19 18.02 0.65
C SER A 211 7.82 19.07 -0.26
N SER A 212 7.35 19.12 -1.51
CA SER A 212 7.68 20.19 -2.45
C SER A 212 7.40 21.61 -1.90
N GLY A 213 6.40 21.74 -1.02
CA GLY A 213 6.06 22.99 -0.33
C GLY A 213 6.88 23.28 0.93
N GLY A 214 7.82 22.41 1.30
CA GLY A 214 8.66 22.58 2.49
C GLY A 214 8.03 22.11 3.81
N GLU A 215 6.79 21.61 3.80
CA GLU A 215 6.16 21.02 4.98
C GLU A 215 6.76 19.65 5.30
N LYS A 216 6.91 19.35 6.60
CA LYS A 216 7.47 18.10 7.11
C LYS A 216 6.37 17.08 7.36
N VAL A 217 6.64 15.82 7.04
CA VAL A 217 5.84 14.65 7.43
C VAL A 217 6.74 13.77 8.30
N THR A 218 6.31 13.53 9.54
CA THR A 218 6.98 12.60 10.45
C THR A 218 6.52 11.16 10.20
N HIS A 219 7.21 10.20 10.81
CA HIS A 219 6.79 8.80 10.77
C HIS A 219 5.36 8.62 11.31
N GLN A 220 5.04 9.24 12.46
CA GLN A 220 3.72 9.16 13.07
C GLN A 220 2.64 9.76 12.15
N ASP A 221 2.89 10.94 11.58
CA ASP A 221 1.98 11.58 10.63
C ASP A 221 1.65 10.66 9.45
N ALA A 222 2.68 10.02 8.89
CA ALA A 222 2.53 9.12 7.77
C ALA A 222 1.67 7.90 8.13
N VAL A 223 1.92 7.28 9.29
CA VAL A 223 1.15 6.10 9.75
C VAL A 223 -0.31 6.47 9.99
N GLU A 224 -0.58 7.56 10.70
CA GLU A 224 -1.93 8.03 10.98
C GLU A 224 -2.67 8.42 9.71
N ALA A 225 -2.02 9.16 8.79
CA ALA A 225 -2.63 9.57 7.54
C ALA A 225 -2.94 8.38 6.62
N ILE A 226 -2.04 7.39 6.53
CA ILE A 226 -2.27 6.16 5.76
C ILE A 226 -3.43 5.38 6.35
N LYS A 227 -3.47 5.18 7.68
CA LYS A 227 -4.57 4.47 8.35
C LYS A 227 -5.89 5.21 8.17
N TRP A 228 -5.89 6.53 8.31
CA TRP A 228 -7.08 7.37 8.16
C TRP A 228 -7.62 7.35 6.73
N ALA A 229 -6.82 7.72 5.74
CA ALA A 229 -7.25 7.74 4.35
C ALA A 229 -7.59 6.33 3.84
N GLY A 230 -6.83 5.32 4.27
CA GLY A 230 -7.02 3.92 3.92
C GLY A 230 -8.27 3.27 4.53
N ARG A 231 -8.87 3.84 5.58
CA ARG A 231 -10.03 3.23 6.26
C ARG A 231 -11.21 2.99 5.32
N HIS A 232 -11.41 3.89 4.35
CA HIS A 232 -12.47 3.76 3.36
C HIS A 232 -12.22 2.61 2.39
N ILE A 233 -10.97 2.43 1.97
CA ILE A 233 -10.53 1.29 1.15
C ILE A 233 -10.77 -0.01 1.93
N THR A 234 -10.32 -0.07 3.18
CA THR A 234 -10.52 -1.25 4.03
C THR A 234 -11.99 -1.58 4.19
N LYS A 235 -12.86 -0.61 4.47
CA LYS A 235 -14.32 -0.82 4.58
C LYS A 235 -14.92 -1.35 3.28
N LEU A 236 -14.50 -0.85 2.12
CA LEU A 236 -14.96 -1.36 0.82
C LEU A 236 -14.48 -2.79 0.57
N ILE A 237 -13.22 -3.11 0.88
CA ILE A 237 -12.66 -4.46 0.73
C ILE A 237 -13.39 -5.46 1.64
N GLN A 238 -13.82 -5.04 2.83
CA GLN A 238 -14.57 -5.89 3.76
C GLN A 238 -15.93 -6.35 3.23
N GLU A 239 -16.52 -5.64 2.27
CA GLU A 239 -17.77 -6.08 1.61
C GLU A 239 -17.52 -7.29 0.69
N GLU A 240 -16.32 -7.43 0.12
CA GLU A 240 -15.92 -8.59 -0.69
C GLU A 240 -15.24 -9.69 0.14
N PHE A 241 -14.45 -9.30 1.14
CA PHE A 241 -13.69 -10.19 2.02
C PHE A 241 -13.99 -9.90 3.49
N PRO A 242 -15.10 -10.45 4.04
CA PRO A 242 -15.53 -10.18 5.40
C PRO A 242 -14.48 -10.56 6.45
N PRO A 243 -14.23 -9.73 7.47
CA PRO A 243 -13.17 -9.96 8.46
C PRO A 243 -13.40 -11.16 9.39
N ASP A 244 -14.63 -11.68 9.46
CA ASP A 244 -14.99 -12.91 10.17
C ASP A 244 -14.67 -14.18 9.37
N GLN A 245 -14.32 -14.03 8.10
CA GLN A 245 -14.03 -15.12 7.16
C GLN A 245 -12.65 -15.00 6.51
N TYR A 246 -12.06 -13.80 6.47
CA TYR A 246 -10.81 -13.52 5.79
C TYR A 246 -9.87 -12.66 6.63
N GLU A 247 -8.59 -13.04 6.60
CA GLU A 247 -7.49 -12.13 6.89
C GLU A 247 -7.06 -11.47 5.59
N VAL A 248 -6.99 -10.13 5.58
CA VAL A 248 -6.72 -9.36 4.36
C VAL A 248 -5.64 -8.33 4.60
N LEU A 249 -4.66 -8.29 3.70
CA LEU A 249 -3.73 -7.20 3.55
C LEU A 249 -3.95 -6.56 2.19
N TRP A 250 -3.83 -5.24 2.12
CA TRP A 250 -3.81 -4.56 0.84
C TRP A 250 -2.69 -3.56 0.81
N ASN A 251 -2.16 -3.34 -0.39
CA ASN A 251 -1.21 -2.29 -0.63
C ASN A 251 -1.41 -1.65 -1.98
N ARG A 252 -0.97 -0.40 -2.05
CA ARG A 252 -0.96 0.41 -3.23
C ARG A 252 0.48 0.80 -3.54
N THR A 253 0.89 0.43 -4.74
CA THR A 253 2.15 0.83 -5.37
C THR A 253 2.27 2.36 -5.51
N PRO A 254 3.41 2.97 -5.13
CA PRO A 254 3.72 4.36 -5.45
C PRO A 254 3.41 4.73 -6.90
N LEU A 255 2.89 5.94 -7.15
CA LEU A 255 2.44 6.33 -8.49
C LEU A 255 3.58 6.22 -9.52
N ARG A 256 4.81 6.58 -9.12
CA ARG A 256 6.03 6.51 -9.96
C ARG A 256 6.38 5.09 -10.44
N TRP A 257 5.84 4.06 -9.81
CA TRP A 257 6.12 2.67 -10.14
C TRP A 257 4.93 1.97 -10.82
N ARG A 258 3.79 2.65 -10.94
CA ARG A 258 2.62 2.08 -11.62
C ARG A 258 2.90 1.92 -13.11
N TRP A 259 2.50 0.76 -13.62
CA TRP A 259 2.60 0.46 -15.05
C TRP A 259 1.34 0.86 -15.82
N VAL A 260 0.17 0.81 -15.18
CA VAL A 260 -1.09 1.37 -15.69
C VAL A 260 -1.35 2.70 -14.98
N SER A 261 -1.41 3.79 -15.74
CA SER A 261 -1.63 5.14 -15.21
C SER A 261 -3.08 5.64 -15.37
N ILE A 262 -3.83 5.10 -16.34
CA ILE A 262 -5.19 5.55 -16.68
C ILE A 262 -6.25 4.93 -15.76
N CYS A 263 -6.04 3.70 -15.30
CA CYS A 263 -6.87 3.07 -14.27
C CYS A 263 -6.13 3.07 -12.92
N TYR A 264 -6.87 3.26 -11.83
CA TYR A 264 -6.33 3.12 -10.48
C TYR A 264 -6.46 1.68 -10.03
N PHE A 265 -5.45 1.17 -9.33
CA PHE A 265 -5.50 -0.17 -8.76
C PHE A 265 -4.67 -0.29 -7.48
N LEU A 266 -5.02 -1.30 -6.69
CA LEU A 266 -4.27 -1.77 -5.54
C LEU A 266 -4.31 -3.30 -5.49
N SER A 267 -3.29 -3.90 -4.87
CA SER A 267 -3.21 -5.35 -4.68
C SER A 267 -3.82 -5.73 -3.34
N ILE A 268 -4.52 -6.85 -3.31
CA ILE A 268 -5.21 -7.42 -2.13
C ILE A 268 -4.72 -8.85 -1.95
N PHE A 269 -4.13 -9.13 -0.80
CA PHE A 269 -3.77 -10.46 -0.34
C PHE A 269 -4.84 -10.91 0.62
N CYS A 270 -5.46 -12.06 0.38
CA CYS A 270 -6.46 -12.60 1.29
C CYS A 270 -6.20 -14.08 1.60
N LEU A 271 -6.33 -14.42 2.88
CA LEU A 271 -6.32 -15.78 3.40
C LEU A 271 -7.70 -16.08 3.95
N PHE A 272 -8.31 -17.18 3.52
CA PHE A 272 -9.59 -17.64 4.05
C PHE A 272 -9.40 -18.37 5.39
N LEU A 273 -10.14 -17.96 6.42
CA LEU A 273 -9.91 -18.37 7.80
C LEU A 273 -10.18 -19.86 8.08
N SER A 274 -10.92 -20.56 7.22
CA SER A 274 -11.03 -22.03 7.38
C SER A 274 -9.70 -22.75 7.17
N PHE A 275 -8.72 -22.11 6.53
CA PHE A 275 -7.35 -22.59 6.39
C PHE A 275 -6.44 -22.09 7.52
N SER A 276 -6.82 -21.02 8.24
CA SER A 276 -6.04 -20.40 9.31
C SER A 276 -6.22 -21.10 10.67
N ASN A 277 -6.09 -22.42 10.73
CA ASN A 277 -6.15 -23.18 11.98
C ASN A 277 -4.86 -23.09 12.83
N LYS A 278 -4.00 -22.08 12.66
CA LYS A 278 -2.67 -22.04 13.32
C LYS A 278 -2.23 -20.76 14.03
N TRP A 279 -2.88 -19.61 13.88
CA TRP A 279 -2.38 -18.36 14.54
C TRP A 279 -3.19 -17.93 15.77
N PHE A 280 -4.47 -18.29 15.85
CA PHE A 280 -5.35 -17.85 16.94
C PHE A 280 -5.07 -18.51 18.31
N PHE A 281 -4.28 -19.58 18.37
CA PHE A 281 -4.04 -20.32 19.62
C PHE A 281 -2.74 -19.96 20.35
N ASP A 282 -1.73 -19.40 19.67
CA ASP A 282 -0.40 -19.19 20.30
C ASP A 282 -0.18 -17.78 20.89
N LEU A 283 -1.05 -16.81 20.61
CA LEU A 283 -0.96 -15.47 21.22
C LEU A 283 -1.75 -15.32 22.54
N LYS A 284 -2.37 -16.42 23.03
CA LYS A 284 -3.14 -16.44 24.30
C LYS A 284 -2.38 -17.08 25.48
N HIS A 285 -1.10 -17.40 25.33
CA HIS A 285 -0.28 -17.97 26.41
C HIS A 285 1.05 -17.24 26.59
#